data_AF-A0A2H0RS77-F1
#
_entry.id   AF-A0A2H0RS77-F1
#
_cell.length_a   1.000
_cell.length_b   1.000
_cell.length_c   1.000
_cell.angle_alpha   90.00
_cell.angle_beta   90.00
_cell.angle_gamma   90.00
#
_symmetry.space_group_name_H-M   'P 1'
#
loop_
_entity.id
_entity.type
_entity.pdbx_description
1 polymer ?
#
loop_
_entity_poly.entity_id
_entity_poly.type
_entity_poly.pdbx_seq_one_letter_code
_entity_poly.pdbx_strand_id
1 'polypeptide(L)'
;MKLRHSLLSLSLCLTLLSACGKSQQPSLAERLKNPLFAERYAEAVVDRLTELEIQKDPLIEDETNVRIIQEERDVWQGVAREARRLQYEGKRGGFVMVSEFARGETLLLGNTLYMSTLFETEPGPDLHLYLTTVIDPRDVTFPDETSVDVGTLDSPYGAQEYVVPSGTDTESMRSVVLFETKLKRIHGFAQLSK
;
A
#
# COMPACT_ATOMS: atom_id res chain seq x y z
N MET A 1 3.48 20.59 -72.56
CA MET A 1 2.58 21.70 -72.17
C MET A 1 1.55 21.13 -71.19
N LYS A 2 1.50 21.65 -69.95
CA LYS A 2 0.63 21.28 -68.77
C LYS A 2 0.92 19.89 -68.16
N LEU A 3 1.42 19.65 -66.94
CA LEU A 3 1.49 20.36 -65.64
C LEU A 3 0.16 20.41 -64.86
N ARG A 4 0.07 19.61 -63.78
CA ARG A 4 -0.65 19.77 -62.47
C ARG A 4 -1.11 18.38 -61.95
N HIS A 5 -0.59 17.83 -60.83
CA HIS A 5 -0.69 18.20 -59.41
C HIS A 5 -2.06 17.93 -58.75
N SER A 6 -1.99 17.30 -57.57
CA SER A 6 -2.89 17.45 -56.40
C SER A 6 -4.29 16.79 -56.48
N LEU A 7 -4.93 16.31 -55.42
CA LEU A 7 -4.73 16.37 -53.96
C LEU A 7 -5.59 15.27 -53.28
N LEU A 8 -5.11 14.82 -52.12
CA LEU A 8 -5.82 14.43 -50.89
C LEU A 8 -7.36 14.43 -50.84
N SER A 9 -7.93 13.39 -50.22
CA SER A 9 -9.03 13.44 -49.21
C SER A 9 -9.13 12.06 -48.55
N LEU A 10 -8.44 11.78 -47.43
CA LEU A 10 -8.89 12.00 -46.05
C LEU A 10 -10.27 11.36 -45.74
N SER A 11 -10.27 10.09 -45.31
CA SER A 11 -11.39 9.54 -44.54
C SER A 11 -10.88 9.08 -43.17
N LEU A 12 -10.89 10.07 -42.29
CA LEU A 12 -10.68 10.02 -40.86
C LEU A 12 -11.97 9.48 -40.23
N CYS A 13 -12.04 8.18 -39.92
CA CYS A 13 -13.11 7.66 -39.07
C CYS A 13 -12.59 7.60 -37.63
N LEU A 14 -12.95 8.63 -36.88
CA LEU A 14 -12.77 8.73 -35.43
C LEU A 14 -13.48 7.56 -34.73
N THR A 15 -12.72 6.66 -34.13
CA THR A 15 -13.21 5.79 -33.06
C THR A 15 -12.99 6.51 -31.72
N LEU A 16 -13.92 7.39 -31.38
CA LEU A 16 -13.99 8.01 -30.07
C LEU A 16 -14.57 7.02 -29.05
N LEU A 17 -13.78 6.77 -28.01
CA LEU A 17 -14.17 6.64 -26.60
C LEU A 17 -15.23 5.59 -26.24
N SER A 18 -14.73 4.45 -25.77
CA SER A 18 -15.37 3.69 -24.69
C SER A 18 -14.31 3.23 -23.70
N ALA A 19 -13.60 4.19 -23.10
CA ALA A 19 -12.85 3.94 -21.87
C ALA A 19 -13.82 4.11 -20.69
N CYS A 20 -14.76 3.17 -20.55
CA CYS A 20 -15.36 2.91 -19.25
C CYS A 20 -14.24 2.41 -18.35
N GLY A 21 -13.63 3.31 -17.58
CA GLY A 21 -12.69 2.97 -16.53
C GLY A 21 -13.41 2.17 -15.45
N LYS A 22 -13.53 0.86 -15.64
CA LYS A 22 -13.77 -0.05 -14.53
C LYS A 22 -12.57 0.14 -13.60
N SER A 23 -12.81 0.67 -12.40
CA SER A 23 -11.84 0.64 -11.31
C SER A 23 -11.49 -0.83 -11.06
N GLN A 24 -10.45 -1.31 -11.72
CA GLN A 24 -10.03 -2.70 -11.63
C GLN A 24 -9.41 -2.86 -10.25
N GLN A 25 -10.08 -3.64 -9.39
CA GLN A 25 -9.53 -3.98 -8.09
C GLN A 25 -8.13 -4.58 -8.29
N PRO A 26 -7.13 -4.18 -7.49
CA PRO A 26 -5.78 -4.69 -7.68
C PRO A 26 -5.78 -6.20 -7.47
N SER A 27 -5.11 -6.89 -8.38
CA SER A 27 -4.89 -8.32 -8.34
C SER A 27 -4.12 -8.72 -7.09
N LEU A 28 -4.18 -10.01 -6.71
CA LEU A 28 -3.38 -10.51 -5.59
C LEU A 28 -1.88 -10.23 -5.81
N ALA A 29 -1.38 -10.45 -7.03
CA ALA A 29 0.03 -10.19 -7.37
C ALA A 29 0.42 -8.72 -7.16
N GLU A 30 -0.47 -7.77 -7.44
CA GLU A 30 -0.23 -6.35 -7.15
C GLU A 30 -0.26 -6.06 -5.65
N ARG A 31 -1.21 -6.64 -4.91
CA ARG A 31 -1.30 -6.47 -3.45
C ARG A 31 -0.09 -7.05 -2.72
N LEU A 32 0.47 -8.15 -3.21
CA LEU A 32 1.67 -8.79 -2.67
C LEU A 32 2.95 -7.95 -2.84
N LYS A 33 2.92 -6.85 -3.61
CA LYS A 33 4.04 -5.89 -3.64
C LYS A 33 4.19 -5.12 -2.33
N ASN A 34 3.09 -4.93 -1.59
CA ASN A 34 3.11 -4.34 -0.27
C ASN A 34 3.61 -5.39 0.74
N PRO A 35 4.79 -5.19 1.38
CA PRO A 35 5.36 -6.20 2.28
C PRO A 35 4.50 -6.48 3.52
N LEU A 36 3.75 -5.48 4.01
CA LEU A 36 2.83 -5.66 5.14
C LEU A 36 1.61 -6.50 4.76
N PHE A 37 1.14 -6.37 3.52
CA PHE A 37 0.09 -7.23 2.98
C PHE A 37 0.62 -8.65 2.75
N ALA A 38 1.78 -8.77 2.10
CA ALA A 38 2.36 -10.03 1.70
C ALA A 38 2.66 -10.94 2.89
N GLU A 39 3.24 -10.42 3.96
CA GLU A 39 3.50 -11.19 5.18
C GLU A 39 2.19 -11.75 5.74
N ARG A 40 1.22 -10.89 6.06
CA ARG A 40 -0.03 -11.32 6.69
C ARG A 40 -0.80 -12.30 5.82
N TYR A 41 -0.87 -12.07 4.51
CA TYR A 41 -1.56 -12.98 3.59
C TYR A 41 -0.88 -14.35 3.57
N ALA A 42 0.45 -14.37 3.43
CA ALA A 42 1.22 -15.59 3.37
C ALA A 42 1.14 -16.39 4.68
N GLU A 43 1.26 -15.72 5.83
CA GLU A 43 1.07 -16.36 7.14
C GLU A 43 -0.33 -16.96 7.29
N ALA A 44 -1.38 -16.23 6.91
CA ALA A 44 -2.74 -16.74 6.99
C ALA A 44 -2.97 -17.99 6.12
N VAL A 45 -2.33 -18.06 4.94
CA VAL A 45 -2.36 -19.26 4.09
C VAL A 45 -1.63 -20.42 4.77
N VAL A 46 -0.41 -20.20 5.27
CA VAL A 46 0.37 -21.22 5.96
C VAL A 46 -0.37 -21.77 7.19
N ASP A 47 -0.97 -20.88 7.98
CA ASP A 47 -1.76 -21.25 9.15
C ASP A 47 -2.96 -22.09 8.76
N ARG A 48 -3.70 -21.68 7.71
CA ARG A 48 -4.87 -22.42 7.25
C ARG A 48 -4.51 -23.82 6.74
N LEU A 49 -3.41 -23.94 6.00
CA LEU A 49 -2.92 -25.22 5.50
C LEU A 49 -2.45 -26.14 6.64
N THR A 50 -1.82 -25.57 7.66
CA THR A 50 -1.40 -26.31 8.87
C THR A 50 -2.61 -26.76 9.69
N GLU A 51 -3.66 -25.95 9.76
CA GLU A 51 -4.88 -26.28 10.48
C GLU A 51 -5.59 -27.51 9.89
N LEU A 52 -5.52 -27.74 8.57
CA LEU A 52 -6.05 -28.97 7.95
C LEU A 52 -5.41 -30.23 8.55
N GLU A 53 -4.10 -30.22 8.76
CA GLU A 53 -3.37 -31.33 9.39
C GLU A 53 -3.78 -31.51 10.87
N ILE A 54 -3.89 -30.41 11.62
CA ILE A 54 -4.25 -30.43 13.05
C ILE A 54 -5.67 -30.96 13.26
N GLN A 55 -6.61 -30.51 12.42
CA GLN A 55 -8.03 -30.90 12.50
C GLN A 55 -8.29 -32.28 11.90
N LYS A 56 -7.29 -32.92 11.29
CA LYS A 56 -7.44 -34.17 10.53
C LYS A 56 -8.54 -34.06 9.48
N ASP A 57 -8.51 -32.98 8.72
CA ASP A 57 -9.47 -32.75 7.64
C ASP A 57 -9.42 -33.92 6.63
N PRO A 58 -10.55 -34.44 6.12
CA PRO A 58 -10.55 -35.54 5.15
C PRO A 58 -9.64 -35.33 3.93
N LEU A 59 -9.34 -34.08 3.58
CA LEU A 59 -8.38 -33.76 2.52
C LEU A 59 -6.98 -34.34 2.77
N ILE A 60 -6.55 -34.52 4.02
CA ILE A 60 -5.23 -35.06 4.36
C ILE A 60 -5.15 -36.60 4.28
N GLU A 61 -6.25 -37.28 4.00
CA GLU A 61 -6.25 -38.73 3.75
C GLU A 61 -5.73 -39.07 2.34
N ASP A 62 -5.81 -38.13 1.40
CA ASP A 62 -5.31 -38.28 0.04
C ASP A 62 -3.85 -37.81 -0.05
N GLU A 63 -2.94 -38.72 -0.40
CA GLU A 63 -1.49 -38.44 -0.51
C GLU A 63 -1.15 -37.32 -1.52
N THR A 64 -1.96 -37.15 -2.57
CA THR A 64 -1.77 -36.08 -3.56
C THR A 64 -2.10 -34.73 -2.96
N ASN A 65 -3.19 -34.64 -2.20
CA ASN A 65 -3.55 -33.41 -1.50
C ASN A 65 -2.52 -33.04 -0.44
N VAL A 66 -2.00 -34.03 0.31
CA VAL A 66 -0.92 -33.81 1.29
C VAL A 66 0.31 -33.20 0.63
N ARG A 67 0.72 -33.71 -0.54
CA ARG A 67 1.85 -33.14 -1.30
C ARG A 67 1.57 -31.71 -1.74
N ILE A 68 0.39 -31.41 -2.28
CA ILE A 68 0.01 -30.05 -2.69
C ILE A 68 0.04 -29.10 -1.48
N ILE A 69 -0.52 -29.51 -0.34
CA ILE A 69 -0.51 -28.73 0.90
C ILE A 69 0.94 -28.42 1.33
N GLN A 70 1.83 -29.40 1.28
CA GLN A 70 3.25 -29.22 1.63
C GLN A 70 3.96 -28.24 0.68
N GLU A 71 3.80 -28.43 -0.63
CA GLU A 71 4.38 -27.56 -1.65
C GLU A 71 3.90 -26.11 -1.51
N GLU A 72 2.60 -25.90 -1.31
CA GLU A 72 2.03 -24.56 -1.09
C GLU A 72 2.53 -23.94 0.21
N ARG A 73 2.62 -24.69 1.31
CA ARG A 73 3.19 -24.15 2.57
C ARG A 73 4.61 -23.65 2.35
N ASP A 74 5.46 -24.39 1.65
CA ASP A 74 6.85 -24.00 1.42
C ASP A 74 6.94 -22.71 0.59
N VAL A 75 6.09 -22.60 -0.44
CA VAL A 75 5.96 -21.39 -1.27
C VAL A 75 5.56 -20.19 -0.41
N TRP A 76 4.46 -20.29 0.34
CA TRP A 76 3.94 -19.17 1.12
C TRP A 76 4.84 -18.80 2.31
N GLN A 77 5.51 -19.78 2.94
CA GLN A 77 6.56 -19.48 3.91
C GLN A 77 7.71 -18.69 3.27
N GLY A 78 8.07 -18.99 2.01
CA GLY A 78 9.03 -18.21 1.23
C GLY A 78 8.59 -16.75 1.06
N VAL A 79 7.33 -16.53 0.68
CA VAL A 79 6.74 -15.18 0.54
C VAL A 79 6.77 -14.43 1.88
N ALA A 80 6.37 -15.07 2.98
CA ALA A 80 6.39 -14.46 4.30
C ALA A 80 7.82 -14.06 4.74
N ARG A 81 8.82 -14.92 4.49
CA ARG A 81 10.22 -14.62 4.79
C ARG A 81 10.73 -13.41 4.01
N GLU A 82 10.44 -13.35 2.72
CA GLU A 82 10.86 -12.22 1.88
C GLU A 82 10.16 -10.92 2.28
N ALA A 83 8.86 -10.98 2.57
CA ALA A 83 8.10 -9.84 3.05
C ALA A 83 8.69 -9.27 4.35
N ARG A 84 9.03 -10.12 5.32
CA ARG A 84 9.71 -9.69 6.56
C ARG A 84 11.08 -9.08 6.28
N ARG A 85 11.86 -9.67 5.38
CA ARG A 85 13.17 -9.13 4.97
C ARG A 85 13.03 -7.69 4.45
N LEU A 86 12.07 -7.45 3.57
CA LEU A 86 11.78 -6.11 3.04
C LEU A 86 11.31 -5.14 4.12
N GLN A 87 10.50 -5.62 5.08
CA GLN A 87 10.10 -4.79 6.23
C GLN A 87 11.29 -4.36 7.09
N TYR A 88 12.27 -5.23 7.31
CA TYR A 88 13.51 -4.90 8.04
C TYR A 88 14.41 -3.89 7.32
N GLU A 89 14.30 -3.76 6.00
CA GLU A 89 15.06 -2.77 5.24
C GLU A 89 14.45 -1.38 5.33
N GLY A 90 13.14 -1.31 5.55
CA GLY A 90 12.39 -0.06 5.66
C GLY A 90 12.31 0.49 7.09
N LYS A 91 11.56 1.57 7.25
CA LYS A 91 11.17 2.11 8.56
C LYS A 91 9.69 1.85 8.80
N ARG A 92 9.35 1.24 9.91
CA ARG A 92 7.98 0.88 10.27
C ARG A 92 7.49 1.73 11.45
N GLY A 93 6.19 1.96 11.51
CA GLY A 93 5.54 2.64 12.62
C GLY A 93 4.09 2.20 12.77
N GLY A 94 3.60 2.16 14.01
CA GLY A 94 2.19 2.00 14.33
C GLY A 94 1.52 3.37 14.46
N PHE A 95 0.33 3.52 13.89
CA PHE A 95 -0.44 4.75 14.07
C PHE A 95 -0.92 4.91 15.50
N VAL A 96 -0.73 6.11 16.04
CA VAL A 96 -1.33 6.60 17.27
C VAL A 96 -2.36 7.67 16.93
N MET A 97 -3.50 7.60 17.62
CA MET A 97 -4.56 8.58 17.53
C MET A 97 -4.15 9.90 18.18
N VAL A 98 -4.55 11.02 17.56
CA VAL A 98 -4.40 12.37 18.12
C VAL A 98 -5.75 13.01 18.34
N SER A 99 -6.47 13.34 17.26
CA SER A 99 -7.80 13.94 17.34
C SER A 99 -8.91 13.04 16.83
N GLU A 100 -8.58 12.03 16.02
CA GLU A 100 -9.52 11.08 15.46
C GLU A 100 -8.95 9.67 15.47
N PHE A 101 -9.83 8.67 15.42
CA PHE A 101 -9.40 7.28 15.40
C PHE A 101 -8.47 7.02 14.21
N ALA A 102 -7.33 6.40 14.50
CA ALA A 102 -6.36 5.92 13.53
C ALA A 102 -5.64 4.70 14.13
N ARG A 103 -5.52 3.62 13.36
CA ARG A 103 -4.80 2.40 13.76
C ARG A 103 -4.15 1.70 12.57
N GLY A 104 -3.44 0.62 12.88
CA GLY A 104 -2.67 -0.14 11.92
C GLY A 104 -1.26 0.40 11.81
N GLU A 105 -0.56 -0.03 10.77
CA GLU A 105 0.86 0.22 10.62
C GLU A 105 1.18 0.77 9.23
N THR A 106 2.34 1.39 9.16
CA THR A 106 2.94 1.90 7.93
C THR A 106 4.39 1.44 7.81
N LEU A 107 4.85 1.29 6.57
CA LEU A 107 6.23 0.99 6.20
C LEU A 107 6.70 1.98 5.13
N LEU A 108 7.76 2.72 5.42
CA LEU A 108 8.50 3.50 4.43
C LEU A 108 9.68 2.66 3.93
N LEU A 109 9.65 2.22 2.68
CA LEU A 109 10.67 1.39 2.06
C LEU A 109 11.11 2.02 0.73
N GLY A 110 12.38 2.44 0.65
CA GLY A 110 12.89 3.21 -0.48
C GLY A 110 12.10 4.52 -0.64
N ASN A 111 11.37 4.64 -1.76
CA ASN A 111 10.52 5.79 -2.09
C ASN A 111 9.03 5.46 -2.05
N THR A 112 8.64 4.38 -1.36
CA THR A 112 7.24 3.96 -1.29
C THR A 112 6.80 3.88 0.16
N LEU A 113 5.61 4.43 0.43
CA LEU A 113 4.92 4.35 1.70
C LEU A 113 3.79 3.32 1.60
N TYR A 114 3.86 2.27 2.40
CA TYR A 114 2.89 1.19 2.43
C TYR A 114 2.04 1.24 3.69
N MET A 115 0.71 1.17 3.56
CA MET A 115 -0.21 0.98 4.67
C MET A 115 -0.49 -0.52 4.89
N SER A 116 -0.65 -0.92 6.14
CA SER A 116 -1.01 -2.29 6.50
C SER A 116 -2.45 -2.65 6.11
N THR A 117 -2.74 -3.94 6.04
CA THR A 117 -4.11 -4.48 5.84
C THR A 117 -5.09 -4.13 6.96
N LEU A 118 -4.58 -3.80 8.15
CA LEU A 118 -5.36 -3.41 9.32
C LEU A 118 -5.43 -1.89 9.50
N PHE A 119 -4.92 -1.13 8.53
CA PHE A 119 -5.05 0.32 8.54
C PHE A 119 -6.52 0.73 8.57
N GLU A 120 -6.83 1.64 9.48
CA GLU A 120 -8.17 2.20 9.60
C GLU A 120 -8.09 3.59 10.24
N THR A 121 -8.87 4.54 9.72
CA THR A 121 -9.00 5.90 10.27
C THR A 121 -10.42 6.42 10.08
N GLU A 122 -10.84 7.40 10.88
CA GLU A 122 -12.06 8.15 10.57
C GLU A 122 -11.91 8.88 9.23
N PRO A 123 -12.95 8.87 8.37
CA PRO A 123 -12.94 9.61 7.12
C PRO A 123 -12.92 11.12 7.36
N GLY A 124 -12.19 11.84 6.52
CA GLY A 124 -12.11 13.30 6.52
C GLY A 124 -12.55 13.90 5.18
N PRO A 125 -12.89 15.21 5.14
CA PRO A 125 -13.20 15.89 3.90
C PRO A 125 -12.06 15.98 2.87
N ASP A 126 -10.79 15.88 3.31
CA ASP A 126 -9.58 16.00 2.49
C ASP A 126 -8.32 15.46 3.20
N LEU A 127 -8.37 14.19 3.60
CA LEU A 127 -7.32 13.58 4.43
C LEU A 127 -6.09 13.25 3.59
N HIS A 128 -4.92 13.69 4.03
CA HIS A 128 -3.64 13.50 3.35
C HIS A 128 -2.65 12.75 4.24
N LEU A 129 -1.70 12.07 3.59
CA LEU A 129 -0.52 11.50 4.22
C LEU A 129 0.66 12.46 4.03
N TYR A 130 1.32 12.79 5.13
CA TYR A 130 2.55 13.57 5.11
C TYR A 130 3.70 12.78 5.71
N LEU A 131 4.91 13.01 5.22
CA LEU A 131 6.16 12.65 5.89
C LEU A 131 6.77 13.88 6.53
N THR A 132 7.44 13.73 7.66
CA THR A 132 8.20 14.81 8.30
C THR A 132 9.43 14.27 9.02
N THR A 133 10.45 15.11 9.19
CA THR A 133 11.65 14.79 9.99
C THR A 133 11.40 14.92 11.49
N VAL A 134 10.28 15.52 11.89
CA VAL A 134 9.86 15.66 13.29
C VAL A 134 9.38 14.30 13.83
N ILE A 135 9.83 13.94 15.03
CA ILE A 135 9.47 12.66 15.69
C ILE A 135 8.03 12.70 16.23
N ASP A 136 7.59 13.81 16.81
CA ASP A 136 6.22 13.98 17.27
C ASP A 136 5.62 15.26 16.64
N PRO A 137 4.71 15.12 15.66
CA PRO A 137 4.15 16.27 14.94
C PRO A 137 3.25 17.15 15.82
N ARG A 138 2.93 16.72 17.05
CA ARG A 138 2.16 17.53 18.01
C ARG A 138 3.00 18.61 18.69
N ASP A 139 4.32 18.44 18.69
CA ASP A 139 5.26 19.36 19.33
C ASP A 139 5.57 20.58 18.44
N VAL A 140 5.02 20.63 17.24
CA VAL A 140 5.22 21.69 16.25
C VAL A 140 3.90 22.17 15.67
N THR A 141 3.93 23.33 14.99
CA THR A 141 2.82 23.70 14.11
C THR A 141 2.93 22.86 12.85
N PHE A 142 1.91 22.03 12.58
CA PHE A 142 1.88 21.12 11.45
C PHE A 142 0.93 21.61 10.34
N PRO A 143 1.28 21.48 9.04
CA PRO A 143 2.56 21.00 8.51
C PRO A 143 3.73 21.94 8.84
N ASP A 144 4.90 21.35 9.10
CA ASP A 144 6.15 22.06 9.40
C ASP A 144 7.01 22.26 8.12
N GLU A 145 8.16 22.94 8.24
CA GLU A 145 9.06 23.23 7.13
C GLU A 145 9.71 21.99 6.47
N THR A 146 9.72 20.86 7.16
CA THR A 146 10.23 19.57 6.66
C THR A 146 9.13 18.64 6.17
N SER A 147 7.87 19.08 6.25
CA SER A 147 6.72 18.29 5.83
C SER A 147 6.70 18.09 4.31
N VAL A 148 6.53 16.84 3.90
CA VAL A 148 6.37 16.42 2.50
C VAL A 148 4.98 15.81 2.36
N ASP A 149 4.14 16.43 1.53
CA ASP A 149 2.83 15.87 1.17
C ASP A 149 3.04 14.66 0.25
N VAL A 150 2.67 13.48 0.72
CA VAL A 150 2.76 12.23 -0.05
C VAL A 150 1.54 12.08 -0.96
N GLY A 151 0.40 12.67 -0.58
CA GLY A 151 -0.84 12.66 -1.34
C GLY A 151 -2.08 12.42 -0.48
N THR A 152 -3.23 12.52 -1.14
CA THR A 152 -4.53 12.25 -0.54
C THR A 152 -4.67 10.76 -0.19
N LEU A 153 -5.31 10.48 0.94
CA LEU A 153 -5.62 9.12 1.37
C LEU A 153 -6.75 8.55 0.49
N ASP A 154 -6.43 7.57 -0.36
CA ASP A 154 -7.40 6.88 -1.24
C ASP A 154 -8.60 6.27 -0.49
N SER A 155 -8.36 5.66 0.67
CA SER A 155 -9.36 4.95 1.47
C SER A 155 -9.05 5.08 2.96
N PRO A 156 -10.05 5.28 3.83
CA PRO A 156 -9.87 5.20 5.28
C PRO A 156 -9.58 3.78 5.77
N TYR A 157 -9.56 2.77 4.88
CA TYR A 157 -9.45 1.36 5.22
C TYR A 157 -8.41 0.63 4.38
N GLY A 158 -7.67 -0.26 5.04
CA GLY A 158 -6.91 -1.33 4.45
C GLY A 158 -5.58 -0.93 3.81
N ALA A 159 -4.96 -1.92 3.18
CA ALA A 159 -3.64 -1.81 2.58
C ALA A 159 -3.68 -0.89 1.36
N GLN A 160 -2.74 0.06 1.33
CA GLN A 160 -2.61 1.11 0.33
C GLN A 160 -1.12 1.37 0.09
N GLU A 161 -0.80 2.01 -1.03
CA GLU A 161 0.57 2.31 -1.44
C GLU A 161 0.62 3.73 -1.99
N TYR A 162 1.66 4.48 -1.59
CA TYR A 162 1.89 5.83 -2.09
C TYR A 162 3.34 6.00 -2.49
N VAL A 163 3.55 6.60 -3.66
CA VAL A 163 4.87 6.98 -4.13
C VAL A 163 5.26 8.29 -3.48
N VAL A 164 6.36 8.27 -2.73
CA VAL A 164 6.92 9.47 -2.11
C VAL A 164 7.50 10.38 -3.20
N PRO A 165 7.24 11.70 -3.18
CA PRO A 165 7.77 12.65 -4.16
C PRO A 165 9.28 12.49 -4.38
N SER A 166 9.71 12.57 -5.64
CA SER A 166 11.12 12.45 -6.00
C SER A 166 11.96 13.56 -5.36
N GLY A 167 13.19 13.24 -4.96
CA GLY A 167 14.08 14.17 -4.25
C GLY A 167 13.84 14.26 -2.74
N THR A 168 12.81 13.59 -2.21
CA THR A 168 12.63 13.44 -0.76
C THR A 168 13.73 12.56 -0.18
N ASP A 169 14.43 13.04 0.85
CA ASP A 169 15.34 12.23 1.65
C ASP A 169 14.55 11.36 2.65
N THR A 170 14.19 10.15 2.23
CA THR A 170 13.40 9.23 3.05
C THR A 170 14.17 8.69 4.27
N GLU A 171 15.50 8.79 4.27
CA GLU A 171 16.34 8.37 5.39
C GLU A 171 16.34 9.39 6.54
N SER A 172 16.04 10.67 6.31
CA SER A 172 15.85 11.63 7.40
C SER A 172 14.44 11.61 7.99
N MET A 173 13.44 11.15 7.24
CA MET A 173 12.03 11.12 7.70
C MET A 173 11.84 10.28 8.95
N ARG A 174 11.06 10.81 9.90
CA ARG A 174 10.83 10.23 11.23
C ARG A 174 9.38 9.92 11.52
N SER A 175 8.42 10.54 10.83
CA SER A 175 7.01 10.29 11.07
C SER A 175 6.19 10.32 9.79
N VAL A 176 5.09 9.56 9.81
CA VAL A 176 3.98 9.65 8.86
C VAL A 176 2.81 10.28 9.58
N VAL A 177 2.17 11.30 8.99
CA VAL A 177 1.08 12.04 9.63
C VAL A 177 -0.17 11.98 8.75
N LEU A 178 -1.30 11.62 9.35
CA LEU A 178 -2.61 11.77 8.74
C LEU A 178 -3.13 13.18 9.06
N PHE A 179 -3.18 14.03 8.05
CA PHE A 179 -3.55 15.44 8.21
C PHE A 179 -4.76 15.81 7.37
N GLU A 180 -5.78 16.35 8.02
CA GLU A 180 -6.98 16.87 7.37
C GLU A 180 -6.70 18.30 6.91
N THR A 181 -6.56 18.53 5.62
CA THR A 181 -6.03 19.80 5.09
C THR A 181 -7.05 20.94 5.18
N LYS A 182 -8.34 20.67 5.04
CA LYS A 182 -9.40 21.70 5.09
C LYS A 182 -9.65 22.18 6.52
N LEU A 183 -9.68 21.26 7.47
CA LEU A 183 -9.88 21.54 8.91
C LEU A 183 -8.58 21.82 9.67
N LYS A 184 -7.42 21.60 9.02
CA LYS A 184 -6.08 21.85 9.55
C LYS A 184 -5.81 21.14 10.86
N ARG A 185 -6.03 19.82 10.89
CA ARG A 185 -5.86 19.01 12.10
C ARG A 185 -5.23 17.66 11.82
N ILE A 186 -4.49 17.15 12.80
CA ILE A 186 -3.87 15.82 12.76
C ILE A 186 -4.90 14.80 13.25
N HIS A 187 -5.27 13.82 12.41
CA HIS A 187 -6.07 12.68 12.84
C HIS A 187 -5.22 11.76 13.73
N GLY A 188 -4.08 11.32 13.20
CA GLY A 188 -3.12 10.46 13.88
C GLY A 188 -1.75 10.53 13.20
N PHE A 189 -0.75 9.88 13.77
CA PHE A 189 0.57 9.78 13.17
C PHE A 189 1.26 8.47 13.56
N ALA A 190 2.26 8.05 12.81
CA ALA A 190 3.09 6.90 13.11
C ALA A 190 4.56 7.33 13.17
N GLN A 191 5.24 7.01 14.27
CA GLN A 191 6.68 7.22 14.39
C GLN A 191 7.41 6.10 13.67
N LEU A 192 8.30 6.47 12.75
CA LEU A 192 9.06 5.56 11.92
C LEU A 192 10.38 5.19 12.58
N SER A 193 10.59 3.90 12.78
CA SER A 193 11.85 3.32 13.25
C SER A 193 12.31 2.18 12.36
N LYS A 194 13.63 1.99 12.24
CA LYS A 194 14.21 0.74 11.75
C LYS A 194 14.24 -0.28 12.88
#